data_AF-A0A1H7TGT7-F1
#
_entry.id   AF-A0A1H7TGT7-F1
#
_cell.length_a   1.000
_cell.length_b   1.000
_cell.length_c   1.000
_cell.angle_alpha   90.00
_cell.angle_beta   90.00
_cell.angle_gamma   90.00
#
_symmetry.space_group_name_H-M   'P 1'
#
loop_
_entity.id
_entity.type
_entity.pdbx_description
1 polymer ?
#
loop_
_entity_poly.entity_id
_entity_poly.type
_entity_poly.pdbx_seq_one_letter_code
_entity_poly.pdbx_strand_id
1 'polypeptide(L)'
;MPKIIFILTTLLWSSFSLSENFTSDGLVSFIYENVTIDAPKGWAEVKATFTITHEAGLTNSKSSYRATMNNAGEELKFEPTNIFGPHNAARELLKLEAQRGHQYETVTIKMKPNGTATYEFE
;
A
#
# COMPACT_ATOMS: atom_id res chain seq x y z
N MET A 1 46.16 -39.94 12.33
CA MET A 1 45.73 -39.82 10.93
C MET A 1 44.84 -38.59 10.81
N PRO A 2 45.07 -37.68 9.85
CA PRO A 2 44.29 -36.44 9.69
C PRO A 2 42.96 -36.73 8.97
N LYS A 3 42.07 -35.70 8.92
CA LYS A 3 40.83 -35.54 8.11
C LYS A 3 39.54 -35.58 8.97
N ILE A 4 38.56 -34.68 8.88
CA ILE A 4 38.20 -33.58 7.96
C ILE A 4 37.37 -32.59 8.80
N ILE A 5 37.57 -31.28 8.60
CA ILE A 5 36.65 -30.25 9.04
C ILE A 5 35.50 -30.19 8.03
N PHE A 6 34.27 -30.38 8.48
CA PHE A 6 33.08 -29.87 7.77
C PHE A 6 32.45 -28.80 8.64
N ILE A 7 32.72 -27.54 8.28
CA ILE A 7 31.94 -26.39 8.70
C ILE A 7 30.65 -26.47 7.90
N LEU A 8 29.53 -26.81 8.55
CA LEU A 8 28.20 -26.54 8.00
C LEU A 8 27.62 -25.37 8.78
N THR A 9 27.88 -24.19 8.25
CA THR A 9 27.16 -22.94 8.47
C THR A 9 25.66 -23.16 8.33
N THR A 10 24.97 -23.46 9.43
CA THR A 10 23.52 -23.31 9.48
C THR A 10 23.24 -21.87 9.90
N LEU A 11 23.24 -21.01 8.88
CA LEU A 11 22.58 -19.71 8.86
C LEU A 11 21.09 -19.93 9.19
N LEU A 12 20.77 -19.96 10.48
CA LEU A 12 19.39 -19.91 11.00
C LEU A 12 19.20 -18.69 11.91
N TRP A 13 19.96 -17.64 11.67
CA TRP A 13 19.53 -16.26 11.85
C TRP A 13 19.49 -15.72 10.41
N SER A 14 18.41 -15.24 9.83
CA SER A 14 17.29 -14.52 10.42
C SER A 14 16.32 -14.28 9.27
N SER A 15 15.19 -14.97 9.25
CA SER A 15 14.06 -14.59 8.41
C SER A 15 12.75 -14.93 9.12
N PHE A 16 12.68 -14.68 10.43
CA PHE A 16 11.43 -14.21 10.99
C PHE A 16 11.26 -12.78 10.45
N SER A 17 10.64 -12.65 9.28
CA SER A 17 9.91 -11.42 9.03
C SER A 17 8.72 -11.46 9.99
N LEU A 18 8.83 -10.75 11.11
CA LEU A 18 7.64 -10.27 11.78
C LEU A 18 6.90 -9.43 10.73
N SER A 19 5.88 -9.99 10.09
CA SER A 19 4.82 -9.13 9.60
C SER A 19 4.19 -8.58 10.86
N GLU A 20 4.54 -7.35 11.23
CA GLU A 20 3.75 -6.61 12.20
C GLU A 20 2.30 -6.74 11.72
N ASN A 21 1.46 -7.41 12.51
CA ASN A 21 0.02 -7.43 12.27
C ASN A 21 -0.44 -6.01 12.56
N PHE A 22 -0.31 -5.13 11.56
CA PHE A 22 -0.85 -3.79 11.64
C PHE A 22 -2.34 -3.95 11.89
N THR A 23 -2.81 -3.52 13.06
CA THR A 23 -4.23 -3.26 13.28
C THR A 23 -4.67 -2.19 12.28
N SER A 24 -5.98 -2.04 12.01
CA SER A 24 -6.46 -0.95 11.15
C SER A 24 -5.85 0.40 11.53
N ASP A 25 -5.77 0.68 12.84
CA ASP A 25 -5.21 1.93 13.38
C ASP A 25 -3.68 2.05 13.16
N GLY A 26 -2.94 0.94 13.27
CA GLY A 26 -1.52 0.90 12.96
C GLY A 26 -1.22 1.04 11.47
N LEU A 27 -2.09 0.49 10.61
CA LEU A 27 -1.99 0.59 9.16
C LEU A 27 -2.33 1.99 8.67
N VAL A 28 -3.31 2.62 9.31
CA VAL A 28 -3.68 4.01 9.11
C VAL A 28 -2.54 4.93 9.57
N SER A 29 -1.93 4.68 10.73
CA SER A 29 -0.76 5.43 11.18
C SER A 29 0.43 5.24 10.24
N PHE A 30 0.67 4.01 9.76
CA PHE A 30 1.66 3.73 8.73
C PHE A 30 1.39 4.49 7.42
N ILE A 31 0.13 4.54 6.97
CA ILE A 31 -0.31 5.36 5.84
C ILE A 31 0.08 6.82 6.09
N TYR A 32 -0.30 7.37 7.23
CA TYR A 32 -0.03 8.75 7.58
C TYR A 32 1.45 9.11 7.66
N GLU A 33 2.27 8.22 8.20
CA GLU A 33 3.68 8.48 8.48
C GLU A 33 4.60 8.15 7.30
N ASN A 34 4.18 7.24 6.41
CA ASN A 34 5.08 6.65 5.39
C ASN A 34 4.54 6.73 3.96
N VAL A 35 3.34 7.29 3.75
CA VAL A 35 2.84 7.53 2.39
C VAL A 35 3.41 8.82 1.82
N THR A 36 4.29 8.66 0.84
CA THR A 36 4.78 9.73 -0.01
C THR A 36 4.34 9.50 -1.44
N ILE A 37 3.72 10.51 -2.04
CA ILE A 37 3.34 10.49 -3.46
C ILE A 37 3.89 11.74 -4.14
N ASP A 38 4.51 11.56 -5.30
CA ASP A 38 4.96 12.68 -6.15
C ASP A 38 3.76 13.32 -6.85
N ALA A 39 2.97 14.07 -6.08
CA ALA A 39 1.77 14.72 -6.56
C ALA A 39 2.09 15.95 -7.42
N PRO A 40 1.27 16.27 -8.44
CA PRO A 40 1.42 17.47 -9.25
C PRO A 40 1.44 18.74 -8.42
N LYS A 41 2.30 19.70 -8.76
CA LYS A 41 2.41 20.97 -8.02
C LYS A 41 1.07 21.70 -7.95
N GLY A 42 0.65 22.09 -6.74
CA GLY A 42 -0.59 22.84 -6.50
C GLY A 42 -1.82 21.97 -6.25
N TRP A 43 -1.66 20.66 -6.07
CA TRP A 43 -2.75 19.76 -5.72
C TRP A 43 -3.45 20.13 -4.38
N ALA A 44 -4.76 19.90 -4.33
CA ALA A 44 -5.62 20.08 -3.17
C ALA A 44 -6.04 18.74 -2.53
N GLU A 45 -6.21 17.70 -3.34
CA GLU A 45 -6.47 16.33 -2.89
C GLU A 45 -5.86 15.33 -3.88
N VAL A 46 -5.33 14.21 -3.41
CA VAL A 46 -4.94 13.09 -4.26
C VAL A 46 -5.77 11.87 -3.91
N LYS A 47 -6.31 11.20 -4.94
CA LYS A 47 -6.99 9.91 -4.85
C LYS A 47 -6.08 8.84 -5.45
N ALA A 48 -5.69 7.88 -4.62
CA ALA A 48 -4.99 6.67 -5.01
C ALA A 48 -5.97 5.49 -4.93
N THR A 49 -6.35 4.95 -6.07
CA THR A 49 -7.25 3.80 -6.17
C THR A 49 -6.44 2.54 -6.45
N PHE A 50 -6.66 1.51 -5.64
CA PHE A 50 -6.11 0.19 -5.82
C PHE A 50 -7.24 -0.80 -6.04
N THR A 51 -7.15 -1.57 -7.11
CA THR A 51 -8.17 -2.57 -7.46
C THR A 51 -7.51 -3.93 -7.65
N ILE A 52 -8.10 -4.95 -7.05
CA ILE A 52 -7.77 -6.35 -7.28
C ILE A 52 -8.90 -6.98 -8.11
N THR A 53 -8.57 -7.66 -9.20
CA THR A 53 -9.53 -8.45 -9.97
C THR A 53 -9.11 -9.91 -10.01
N HIS A 54 -10.07 -10.81 -9.93
CA HIS A 54 -9.87 -12.25 -10.02
C HIS A 54 -10.46 -12.75 -11.33
N GLU A 55 -9.62 -13.09 -12.31
CA GLU A 55 -10.07 -13.55 -13.63
C GLU A 55 -9.36 -14.85 -13.99
N ALA A 56 -10.12 -15.89 -14.34
CA ALA A 56 -9.60 -17.21 -14.74
C ALA A 56 -8.58 -17.83 -13.75
N GLY A 57 -8.74 -17.59 -12.45
CA GLY A 57 -7.82 -18.08 -11.41
C GLY A 57 -6.54 -17.25 -11.24
N LEU A 58 -6.41 -16.14 -11.96
CA LEU A 58 -5.34 -15.16 -11.79
C LEU A 58 -5.83 -13.99 -10.95
N THR A 59 -4.97 -13.54 -10.03
CA THR A 59 -5.17 -12.30 -9.28
C THR A 59 -4.39 -11.20 -9.98
N ASN A 60 -5.10 -10.22 -10.52
CA ASN A 60 -4.52 -9.03 -11.10
C ASN A 60 -4.72 -7.86 -10.13
N SER A 61 -3.76 -6.95 -10.09
CA SER A 61 -3.88 -5.72 -9.30
C SER A 61 -3.49 -4.52 -10.12
N LYS A 62 -4.22 -3.42 -9.94
CA LYS A 62 -3.98 -2.16 -10.65
C LYS A 62 -4.03 -0.99 -9.67
N SER A 63 -3.18 0.00 -9.90
CA SER A 63 -3.23 1.28 -9.19
C SER A 63 -3.52 2.41 -10.17
N SER A 64 -4.30 3.40 -9.74
CA SER A 64 -4.60 4.62 -10.48
C SER A 64 -4.53 5.82 -9.56
N TYR A 65 -3.94 6.92 -10.04
CA TYR A 65 -3.74 8.14 -9.27
C TYR A 65 -4.38 9.34 -9.96
N ARG A 66 -5.12 10.13 -9.19
CA ARG A 66 -5.77 11.36 -9.63
C ARG A 66 -5.51 12.46 -8.62
N ALA A 67 -5.17 13.66 -9.07
CA ALA A 67 -4.99 14.83 -8.24
C ALA A 67 -6.06 15.86 -8.57
N THR A 68 -6.73 16.40 -7.57
CA THR A 68 -7.56 17.59 -7.72
C THR A 68 -6.64 18.81 -7.59
N MET A 69 -6.61 19.69 -8.60
CA MET A 69 -5.64 20.80 -8.67
C MET A 69 -6.12 22.09 -7.99
N ASN A 70 -7.40 22.21 -7.67
CA ASN A 70 -7.99 23.43 -7.10
C ASN A 70 -9.35 23.12 -6.44
N ASN A 71 -9.90 24.11 -5.72
CA ASN A 71 -11.27 24.04 -5.17
C ASN A 71 -12.36 23.99 -6.26
N ALA A 72 -12.00 24.20 -7.54
CA ALA A 72 -12.92 24.09 -8.67
C ALA A 72 -13.11 22.64 -9.17
N GLY A 73 -12.38 21.67 -8.59
CA GLY A 73 -12.58 20.25 -8.86
C GLY A 73 -11.89 19.73 -10.11
N GLU A 74 -10.89 20.45 -10.65
CA GLU A 74 -10.14 19.98 -11.81
C GLU A 74 -9.30 18.74 -11.44
N GLU A 75 -9.70 17.57 -11.95
CA GLU A 75 -8.98 16.31 -11.74
C GLU A 75 -7.96 16.04 -12.85
N LEU A 76 -6.70 15.85 -12.44
CA LEU A 76 -5.59 15.45 -13.28
C LEU A 76 -5.23 14.00 -12.99
N LYS A 77 -5.31 13.13 -13.99
CA LYS A 77 -4.69 11.80 -13.91
C LYS A 77 -3.19 11.94 -14.03
N PHE A 78 -2.43 11.28 -13.15
CA PHE A 78 -0.97 11.31 -13.19
C PHE A 78 -0.39 9.93 -12.86
N GLU A 79 0.86 9.74 -13.22
CA GLU A 79 1.63 8.54 -12.89
C GLU A 79 2.78 8.94 -11.97
N PRO A 80 2.67 8.66 -10.65
CA PRO A 80 3.69 9.04 -9.70
C PRO A 80 4.99 8.28 -9.97
N THR A 81 6.11 9.01 -9.94
CA THR A 81 7.44 8.43 -10.16
C THR A 81 7.92 7.66 -8.93
N ASN A 82 7.53 8.12 -7.73
CA ASN A 82 7.66 7.40 -6.47
C ASN A 82 6.28 7.11 -5.85
N ILE A 83 6.05 5.85 -5.51
CA ILE A 83 4.78 5.33 -4.97
C ILE A 83 5.05 4.60 -3.66
N PHE A 84 5.78 5.25 -2.75
CA PHE A 84 5.98 4.65 -1.45
C PHE A 84 4.75 4.90 -0.59
N GLY A 85 4.02 3.84 -0.27
CA GLY A 85 2.89 3.91 0.67
C GLY A 85 1.54 3.52 0.09
N PRO A 86 0.91 4.26 -0.85
CA PRO A 86 -0.53 4.10 -1.14
C PRO A 86 -0.89 2.70 -1.65
N HIS A 87 -0.04 2.13 -2.51
CA HIS A 87 -0.21 0.78 -3.02
C HIS A 87 -0.08 -0.27 -1.91
N ASN A 88 0.99 -0.20 -1.11
CA ASN A 88 1.23 -1.15 -0.03
C ASN A 88 0.14 -1.06 1.03
N ALA A 89 -0.20 0.16 1.43
CA ALA A 89 -1.29 0.47 2.34
C ALA A 89 -2.61 -0.13 1.88
N ALA A 90 -3.02 0.12 0.63
CA ALA A 90 -4.25 -0.41 0.09
C ALA A 90 -4.27 -1.94 0.08
N ARG A 91 -3.15 -2.56 -0.29
CA ARG A 91 -3.00 -4.02 -0.28
C ARG A 91 -3.14 -4.60 1.13
N GLU A 92 -2.51 -4.00 2.13
CA GLU A 92 -2.63 -4.49 3.50
C GLU A 92 -4.01 -4.20 4.11
N LEU A 93 -4.67 -3.09 3.74
CA LEU A 93 -6.07 -2.81 4.09
C LEU A 93 -7.01 -3.91 3.56
N LEU A 94 -6.87 -4.30 2.29
CA LEU A 94 -7.67 -5.38 1.70
C LEU A 94 -7.45 -6.72 2.40
N LYS A 95 -6.19 -7.06 2.72
CA LYS A 95 -5.89 -8.28 3.48
C LYS A 95 -6.54 -8.28 4.85
N LEU A 96 -6.51 -7.15 5.55
CA LEU A 96 -7.06 -7.02 6.88
C LEU A 96 -8.60 -7.14 6.87
N GLU A 97 -9.26 -6.55 5.89
CA GLU A 97 -10.72 -6.74 5.71
C GLU A 97 -11.06 -8.18 5.31
N ALA A 98 -10.26 -8.83 4.47
CA ALA A 98 -10.43 -10.24 4.15
C ALA A 98 -10.33 -11.15 5.39
N GLN A 99 -9.43 -10.83 6.33
CA GLN A 99 -9.33 -11.53 7.63
C GLN A 99 -10.58 -11.34 8.50
N ARG A 100 -11.30 -10.24 8.32
CA ARG A 100 -12.59 -9.96 8.99
C ARG A 100 -13.78 -10.58 8.29
N GLY A 101 -13.57 -11.25 7.16
CA GLY A 101 -14.62 -11.86 6.35
C GLY A 101 -15.26 -10.92 5.33
N HIS A 102 -14.70 -9.72 5.13
CA HIS A 102 -15.13 -8.78 4.11
C HIS A 102 -14.24 -8.90 2.88
N GLN A 103 -14.83 -9.14 1.71
CA GLN A 103 -14.11 -9.16 0.44
C GLN A 103 -14.44 -7.89 -0.34
N TYR A 104 -13.50 -6.96 -0.33
CA TYR A 104 -13.52 -5.77 -1.18
C TYR A 104 -12.56 -5.97 -2.34
N GLU A 105 -12.93 -5.43 -3.49
CA GLU A 105 -12.08 -5.48 -4.69
C GLU A 105 -11.30 -4.19 -4.85
N THR A 106 -11.81 -3.09 -4.30
CA THR A 106 -11.22 -1.77 -4.47
C THR A 106 -11.01 -1.05 -3.14
N VAL A 107 -9.90 -0.34 -3.03
CA VAL A 107 -9.62 0.65 -1.97
C VAL A 107 -9.25 1.96 -2.63
N THR A 108 -9.89 3.03 -2.19
CA THR A 108 -9.49 4.39 -2.54
C THR A 108 -8.93 5.07 -1.31
N ILE A 109 -7.68 5.53 -1.39
CA ILE A 109 -7.02 6.34 -0.37
C ILE A 109 -7.02 7.79 -0.86
N LYS A 110 -7.62 8.69 -0.10
CA LYS A 110 -7.67 10.13 -0.34
C LYS A 110 -6.68 10.82 0.57
N MET A 111 -5.79 11.62 0.02
CA MET A 111 -4.73 12.34 0.75
C MET A 111 -4.90 13.84 0.55
N LYS A 112 -4.52 14.63 1.55
CA LYS A 112 -4.52 16.09 1.54
C LYS A 112 -3.13 16.66 1.83
N PRO A 113 -2.81 17.90 1.39
CA PRO A 113 -1.46 18.48 1.54
C PRO A 113 -1.01 18.65 3.00
N ASN A 114 -1.96 18.69 3.94
CA ASN A 114 -1.69 18.74 5.38
C ASN A 114 -1.31 17.37 5.98
N GLY A 115 -1.07 16.35 5.14
CA GLY A 115 -0.80 14.99 5.56
C GLY A 115 -2.03 14.20 5.99
N THR A 116 -3.25 14.75 5.90
CA THR A 116 -4.46 14.00 6.25
C THR A 116 -4.77 12.95 5.17
N ALA A 117 -5.19 11.74 5.56
CA ALA A 117 -5.47 10.63 4.67
C ALA A 117 -6.71 9.86 5.14
N THR A 118 -7.66 9.62 4.24
CA THR A 118 -8.84 8.79 4.51
C THR A 118 -8.88 7.66 3.49
N TYR A 119 -9.58 6.58 3.80
CA TYR A 119 -9.75 5.47 2.86
C TYR A 119 -11.20 5.02 2.82
N GLU A 120 -11.60 4.45 1.68
CA GLU A 120 -12.90 3.85 1.45
C GLU A 120 -12.73 2.53 0.68
N PHE A 121 -13.59 1.57 1.01
CA PHE A 121 -13.65 0.26 0.36
C PHE A 121 -14.84 0.19 -0.59
N GLU A 122 -14.65 -0.46 -1.72
CA GLU A 122 -15.69 -0.75 -2.73
C GLU A 122 -15.64 -2.22 -3.15
#